data_AF-A0A1F9Z1R4-F1
#
_entry.id   AF-A0A1F9Z1R4-F1
#
_cell.length_a   1.000
_cell.length_b   1.000
_cell.length_c   1.000
_cell.angle_alpha   90.00
_cell.angle_beta   90.00
_cell.angle_gamma   90.00
#
_symmetry.space_group_name_H-M   'P 1'
#
loop_
_entity.id
_entity.type
_entity.pdbx_description
1 polymer ?
#
loop_
_entity_poly.entity_id
_entity_poly.type
_entity_poly.pdbx_seq_one_letter_code
_entity_poly.pdbx_strand_id
1 'polypeptide(L)' 'MDATMPLKVPRRDLLKDALAYRHDEPFEKALSRAIRSHGGEYADFVELIGLVRERARSRKLDLREAARELGNQP' A
#
# COMPACT_ATOMS: atom_id res chain seq x y z
N MET A 1 3.84 -25.36 -3.10
CA MET A 1 2.82 -24.68 -2.28
C MET A 1 3.58 -23.63 -1.50
N ASP A 2 3.71 -22.42 -2.05
CA ASP A 2 4.30 -21.32 -1.28
C ASP A 2 3.25 -20.84 -0.29
N ALA A 3 3.55 -21.00 1.00
CA ALA A 3 2.71 -20.52 2.07
C ALA A 3 2.76 -18.99 2.04
N THR A 4 1.65 -18.35 1.68
CA THR A 4 1.46 -16.91 1.87
C THR A 4 1.73 -16.59 3.33
N MET A 5 2.93 -16.07 3.63
CA MET A 5 3.24 -15.61 4.96
C MET A 5 2.42 -14.35 5.23
N PRO A 6 1.66 -14.28 6.33
CA PRO A 6 0.93 -13.07 6.65
C PRO A 6 1.94 -11.93 6.84
N LEU A 7 1.60 -10.75 6.28
CA LEU A 7 2.40 -9.54 6.46
C LEU A 7 2.76 -9.35 7.93
N LYS A 8 4.06 -9.17 8.19
CA LYS A 8 4.58 -8.97 9.55
C LYS A 8 4.20 -7.61 10.14
N VAL A 9 3.65 -6.72 9.32
CA VAL A 9 3.31 -5.34 9.68
C VAL A 9 1.88 -4.99 9.29
N PRO A 10 1.20 -4.14 10.06
CA PRO A 10 -0.11 -3.60 9.72
C PRO A 10 -0.12 -2.89 8.36
N ARG A 11 -1.22 -3.02 7.63
CA ARG A 11 -1.44 -2.33 6.33
C ARG A 11 -1.25 -0.82 6.41
N ARG A 12 -1.67 -0.19 7.52
CA ARG A 12 -1.49 1.25 7.74
C ARG A 12 -0.02 1.67 7.73
N ASP A 13 0.86 0.82 8.25
CA ASP A 13 2.29 1.12 8.34
C ASP A 13 2.95 0.96 6.96
N LEU A 14 2.54 -0.04 6.18
CA LEU A 14 2.93 -0.19 4.77
C LEU A 14 2.53 1.03 3.92
N LEU A 15 1.33 1.56 4.12
CA LEU A 15 0.86 2.75 3.40
C LEU A 15 1.63 4.00 3.81
N LYS A 16 1.94 4.18 5.10
CA LYS A 16 2.75 5.30 5.58
C LYS A 16 4.17 5.23 5.03
N ASP A 17 4.79 4.05 5.02
CA ASP A 17 6.11 3.85 4.44
C ASP A 17 6.11 4.12 2.94
N ALA A 18 5.10 3.61 2.21
CA ALA A 18 4.92 3.90 0.79
C ALA A 18 4.81 5.42 0.51
N LEU A 19 4.12 6.16 1.39
CA LEU A 19 3.96 7.61 1.28
C LEU A 19 5.23 8.39 1.64
N ALA A 20 6.12 7.81 2.45
CA ALA A 20 7.40 8.41 2.84
C ALA A 20 8.45 8.36 1.71
N TYR A 21 8.28 7.47 0.72
CA TYR A 21 9.13 7.46 -0.47
C TYR A 21 8.90 8.70 -1.34
N ARG A 22 9.96 9.10 -2.06
CA ARG A 22 10.00 10.31 -2.87
C ARG A 22 8.81 10.37 -3.86
N HIS A 23 8.36 11.60 -4.12
CA HIS A 23 7.23 11.88 -5.02
C HIS A 23 7.57 11.74 -6.51
N ASP A 24 8.84 11.50 -6.86
CA ASP A 24 9.32 11.36 -8.24
C ASP A 24 9.01 9.98 -8.85
N GLU A 25 8.56 9.00 -8.05
CA GLU A 25 8.11 7.70 -8.54
C GLU A 25 6.59 7.46 -8.38
N PRO A 26 5.99 6.63 -9.25
CA PRO A 26 4.61 6.20 -9.11
C PRO A 26 4.35 5.55 -7.75
N PHE A 27 3.17 5.81 -7.17
CA PHE A 27 2.81 5.28 -5.87
C PHE A 27 2.86 3.75 -5.82
N GLU A 28 2.46 3.06 -6.89
CA GLU A 28 2.50 1.60 -6.97
C GLU A 28 3.91 1.02 -6.78
N LYS A 29 4.93 1.74 -7.27
CA LYS A 29 6.32 1.32 -7.15
C LYS A 29 6.83 1.51 -5.72
N ALA A 30 6.53 2.66 -5.12
CA ALA A 30 6.80 2.91 -3.70
C ALA A 30 6.08 1.90 -2.79
N LEU A 31 4.82 1.57 -3.10
CA LEU A 31 4.04 0.57 -2.36
C LEU A 31 4.65 -0.83 -2.48
N SER A 32 5.01 -1.25 -3.69
CA SER A 32 5.68 -2.54 -3.92
C SER A 32 6.99 -2.61 -3.13
N ARG A 33 7.76 -1.51 -3.08
CA ARG A 33 9.00 -1.44 -2.31
C ARG A 33 8.75 -1.56 -0.81
N ALA A 34 7.77 -0.83 -0.27
CA ALA A 34 7.39 -0.92 1.14
C ALA A 34 6.99 -2.35 1.53
N ILE A 35 6.13 -2.99 0.72
CA ILE A 35 5.69 -4.37 0.95
C ILE A 35 6.88 -5.33 0.97
N ARG A 36 7.78 -5.22 -0.02
CA ARG A 36 8.99 -6.06 -0.09
C ARG A 36 9.95 -5.83 1.08
N SER A 37 10.13 -4.59 1.54
CA SER A 37 11.00 -4.30 2.70
C SER A 37 10.47 -4.91 4.00
N HIS A 38 9.17 -5.20 4.08
CA HIS A 38 8.53 -5.84 5.22
C HIS A 38 8.31 -7.36 5.03
N GLY A 39 8.89 -7.94 3.98
CA GLY A 39 8.80 -9.37 3.68
C GLY A 39 7.47 -9.81 3.07
N GLY A 40 6.67 -8.87 2.56
CA GLY A 40 5.43 -9.17 1.83
C GLY A 40 5.68 -9.61 0.38
N GLU A 41 4.65 -10.18 -0.20
CA GLU A 41 4.66 -10.77 -1.54
C GLU A 41 3.78 -10.00 -2.53
N TYR A 42 3.72 -10.48 -3.77
CA TYR A 42 2.90 -9.86 -4.81
C TYR A 42 1.41 -9.90 -4.49
N ALA A 43 0.93 -10.94 -3.81
CA ALA A 43 -0.46 -11.04 -3.38
C ALA A 43 -0.84 -9.89 -2.43
N ASP A 44 0.04 -9.53 -1.50
CA ASP A 44 -0.14 -8.40 -0.58
C ASP A 44 -0.21 -7.06 -1.34
N PHE A 45 0.61 -6.92 -2.38
CA PHE A 45 0.55 -5.76 -3.26
C PHE A 45 -0.81 -5.67 -3.95
N VAL A 46 -1.30 -6.75 -4.55
CA VAL A 46 -2.57 -6.77 -5.27
C VAL A 46 -3.74 -6.44 -4.33
N GLU A 47 -3.74 -7.00 -3.13
CA GLU A 47 -4.76 -6.69 -2.11
C GLU A 47 -4.72 -5.21 -1.72
N LEU A 48 -3.55 -4.72 -1.33
CA LEU A 48 -3.41 -3.36 -0.79
C LEU A 48 -3.63 -2.28 -1.86
N ILE A 49 -3.13 -2.47 -3.08
CA ILE A 49 -3.39 -1.54 -4.18
C ILE A 49 -4.86 -1.58 -4.62
N GLY A 50 -5.53 -2.73 -4.50
CA GLY A 50 -6.96 -2.87 -4.71
C GLY A 50 -7.76 -1.95 -3.78
N LEU A 51 -7.47 -2.01 -2.47
CA LEU A 51 -8.09 -1.16 -1.45
C LEU A 51 -7.85 0.33 -1.73
N VAL A 52 -6.62 0.71 -2.08
CA VAL A 52 -6.29 2.11 -2.40
C VAL A 52 -7.05 2.59 -3.64
N ARG A 53 -7.13 1.78 -4.69
CA ARG A 53 -7.86 2.12 -5.93
C ARG A 53 -9.37 2.23 -5.71
N GLU A 54 -9.94 1.35 -4.91
CA GLU A 54 -11.36 1.42 -4.53
C GLU A 54 -11.65 2.69 -3.73
N ARG A 55 -10.78 3.05 -2.78
CA ARG A 55 -10.90 4.30 -2.02
C ARG A 55 -10.76 5.52 -2.92
N ALA A 56 -9.75 5.54 -3.78
CA ALA A 56 -9.53 6.62 -4.75
C ALA A 56 -10.76 6.83 -5.63
N ARG A 57 -11.32 5.75 -6.18
CA ARG A 57 -12.52 5.80 -7.01
C ARG A 57 -13.75 6.30 -6.25
N SER A 58 -14.03 5.74 -5.08
CA SER A 58 -15.22 6.09 -4.28
C SER A 58 -15.18 7.52 -3.74
N ARG A 59 -13.99 8.07 -3.49
CA ARG A 59 -13.79 9.41 -2.94
C ARG A 59 -13.33 10.46 -3.96
N LYS A 60 -13.11 10.06 -5.22
CA LYS A 60 -12.53 10.91 -6.29
C LYS A 60 -11.17 11.52 -5.89
N LEU A 61 -10.34 10.72 -5.25
CA LEU A 61 -9.00 11.10 -4.80
C LEU A 61 -7.93 10.54 -5.75
N ASP A 62 -6.73 11.09 -5.71
CA ASP A 62 -5.58 10.39 -6.27
C ASP A 62 -5.14 9.21 -5.38
N LEU A 63 -4.24 8.36 -5.89
CA LEU A 63 -3.80 7.17 -5.15
C LEU A 63 -3.04 7.51 -3.85
N ARG A 64 -2.28 8.61 -3.81
CA ARG A 64 -1.51 9.01 -2.63
C ARG A 64 -2.44 9.60 -1.56
N GLU A 65 -3.43 10.39 -1.96
CA GLU A 65 -4.48 10.91 -1.09
C GLU A 65 -5.32 9.76 -0.50
N ALA A 66 -5.77 8.82 -1.33
CA ALA A 66 -6.50 7.65 -0.88
C ALA A 66 -5.67 6.77 0.07
N ALA A 67 -4.39 6.55 -0.23
CA ALA A 67 -3.47 5.84 0.64
C ALA A 67 -3.25 6.58 1.98
N ARG A 68 -3.20 7.91 1.97
CA ARG A 68 -3.08 8.73 3.19
C ARG A 68 -4.32 8.62 4.05
N GLU A 69 -5.52 8.68 3.46
CA GLU A 69 -6.76 8.44 4.21
C GLU A 69 -6.75 7.05 4.86
N LEU A 70 -6.44 6.01 4.09
CA LEU A 70 -6.40 4.63 4.57
C LEU A 70 -5.35 4.41 5.67
N GLY A 71 -4.16 5.01 5.53
CA GLY A 71 -3.09 4.94 6.53
C GLY A 71 -3.40 5.68 7.84
N ASN A 72 -4.34 6.62 7.81
CA ASN A 72 -4.81 7.37 8.98
C ASN A 72 -6.04 6.75 9.65
N GLN A 73 -6.60 5.68 9.11
CA GLN A 73 -7.70 4.96 9.76
C GLN A 73 -7.16 4.23 11.01
N PRO A 74 -7.92 4.24 12.12
CA PRO A 74 -7.52 3.61 13.38
C PRO A 74 -7.27 2.11 13.23
#